data_AF-A0A5C7QA47-F1
#
_entry.id   AF-A0A5C7QA47-F1
#
_cell.length_a   1.000
_cell.length_b   1.000
_cell.length_c   1.000
_cell.angle_alpha   90.00
_cell.angle_beta   90.00
_cell.angle_gamma   90.00
#
_symmetry.space_group_name_H-M   'P 1'
#
loop_
_entity.id
_entity.type
_entity.pdbx_description
1 polymer ?
#
loop_
_entity_poly.entity_id
_entity_poly.type
_entity_poly.pdbx_seq_one_letter_code
_entity_poly.pdbx_strand_id
1 'polypeptide(L)'
;MPETHEALKIHFHMNEEAINALTWEEYEALELAQDGQMKLYKVRPLLARFMVDDSGTPLDHQQAMKLLGKLAMNQIKDVLEGFMNALKEKAVPKENGG
;
A
#
# COMPACT_ATOMS: atom_id res chain seq x y z
N MET A 1 -0.10 15.47 29.70
CA MET A 1 -0.42 15.98 28.34
C MET A 1 -0.84 14.77 27.53
N PRO A 2 -2.01 14.72 26.90
CA PRO A 2 -2.33 13.62 26.01
C PRO A 2 -1.42 13.76 24.79
N GLU A 3 -0.53 12.80 24.59
CA GLU A 3 0.21 12.66 23.34
C GLU A 3 -0.86 12.40 22.27
N THR A 4 -1.20 13.45 21.52
CA THR A 4 -1.97 13.30 20.29
C THR A 4 -1.14 12.41 19.40
N HIS A 5 -1.49 11.13 19.33
CA HIS A 5 -1.07 10.26 18.25
C HIS A 5 -1.59 10.92 16.98
N GLU A 6 -0.80 11.79 16.36
CA GLU A 6 -1.02 12.16 14.97
C GLU A 6 -1.04 10.84 14.21
N ALA A 7 -2.24 10.46 13.76
CA ALA A 7 -2.41 9.29 12.93
C ALA A 7 -1.51 9.52 11.72
N LEU A 8 -0.44 8.73 11.61
CA LEU A 8 0.44 8.71 10.45
C LEU A 8 -0.45 8.50 9.23
N LYS A 9 -0.70 9.57 8.47
CA LYS A 9 -1.49 9.51 7.25
C LYS A 9 -0.62 8.91 6.17
N ILE A 10 -1.09 7.81 5.60
CA ILE A 10 -0.42 7.12 4.50
C ILE A 10 -1.25 7.38 3.26
N HIS A 11 -0.60 7.98 2.28
CA HIS A 11 -1.20 8.28 0.99
C HIS A 11 -0.59 7.36 -0.06
N PHE A 12 -1.45 6.79 -0.90
CA PHE A 12 -1.04 5.98 -2.04
C PHE A 12 -1.42 6.67 -3.33
N HIS A 13 -0.52 6.64 -4.30
CA HIS A 13 -0.83 6.98 -5.68
C HIS A 13 -0.74 5.73 -6.55
N MET A 14 -1.91 5.26 -6.95
CA MET A 14 -2.06 4.11 -7.83
C MET A 14 -1.85 4.57 -9.28
N ASN A 15 -0.64 4.38 -9.80
CA ASN A 15 -0.35 4.63 -11.21
C ASN A 15 -0.47 3.32 -12.00
N GLU A 16 -1.06 3.36 -13.20
CA GLU A 16 -1.33 2.15 -14.00
C GLU A 16 -0.04 1.43 -14.41
N GLU A 17 1.04 2.15 -14.68
CA GLU A 17 2.33 1.56 -15.06
C GLU A 17 2.94 0.71 -13.93
N ALA A 18 2.86 1.18 -12.69
CA ALA A 18 3.39 0.55 -11.49
C ALA A 18 2.51 -0.61 -11.04
N ILE A 19 1.19 -0.51 -11.27
CA ILE A 19 0.25 -1.63 -11.10
C ILE A 19 0.59 -2.73 -12.12
N ASN A 20 0.73 -2.38 -13.39
CA ASN A 20 1.09 -3.34 -14.45
C ASN A 20 2.51 -3.90 -14.30
N ALA A 21 3.38 -3.19 -13.58
CA ALA A 21 4.72 -3.66 -13.22
C ALA A 21 4.75 -4.55 -11.97
N LEU A 22 3.61 -4.84 -11.33
CA LEU A 22 3.56 -5.86 -10.29
C LEU A 22 3.75 -7.24 -10.93
N THR A 23 4.72 -8.00 -10.43
CA THR A 23 4.85 -9.39 -10.84
C THR A 23 3.73 -10.24 -10.22
N TRP A 24 3.46 -11.40 -10.81
CA TRP A 24 2.54 -12.38 -10.22
C TRP A 24 2.92 -12.74 -8.77
N GLU A 25 4.21 -12.85 -8.47
CA GLU A 25 4.69 -13.16 -7.11
C GLU A 25 4.43 -12.00 -6.13
N GLU A 26 4.54 -10.76 -6.59
CA GLU A 26 4.25 -9.57 -5.79
C GLU A 26 2.74 -9.46 -5.51
N TYR A 27 1.92 -9.75 -6.51
CA TYR A 27 0.46 -9.80 -6.37
C TYR A 27 0.02 -10.91 -5.40
N GLU A 28 0.54 -12.13 -5.56
CA GLU A 28 0.28 -13.26 -4.65
C GLU A 28 0.70 -12.92 -3.21
N ALA A 29 1.84 -12.24 -3.03
CA ALA A 29 2.29 -11.83 -1.70
C ALA A 29 1.32 -10.85 -1.02
N LEU A 30 0.61 -10.00 -1.79
CA LEU A 30 -0.41 -9.10 -1.27
C LEU A 30 -1.69 -9.86 -0.90
N GLU A 31 -2.14 -10.80 -1.73
CA GLU A 31 -3.32 -11.64 -1.45
C GLU A 31 -3.11 -12.51 -0.20
N LEU A 32 -1.98 -13.22 -0.12
CA LEU A 32 -1.62 -14.02 1.06
C LEU A 32 -1.55 -13.18 2.33
N ALA A 33 -1.13 -11.92 2.23
CA ALA A 33 -1.09 -11.01 3.36
C ALA A 33 -2.50 -10.58 3.82
N GLN A 34 -3.48 -10.48 2.91
CA GLN A 34 -4.90 -10.27 3.28
C GLN A 34 -5.47 -11.48 4.04
N ASP A 35 -5.07 -12.69 3.65
CA ASP A 35 -5.48 -13.95 4.27
C ASP A 35 -4.78 -14.24 5.61
N GLY A 36 -3.99 -13.29 6.12
CA GLY A 36 -3.31 -13.39 7.41
C GLY A 36 -1.90 -13.98 7.36
N GLN A 37 -1.39 -14.37 6.18
CA GLN A 37 -0.01 -14.83 5.99
C GLN A 37 0.94 -13.66 5.73
N MET A 38 0.90 -12.66 6.62
CA MET A 38 1.58 -11.39 6.42
C MET A 38 3.10 -11.51 6.59
N LYS A 39 3.83 -11.42 5.47
CA LYS A 39 5.29 -11.33 5.46
C LYS A 39 5.71 -9.87 5.31
N LEU A 40 5.89 -9.17 6.44
CA LEU A 40 6.20 -7.73 6.46
C LEU A 40 7.39 -7.32 5.58
N TYR A 41 8.42 -8.18 5.47
CA TYR A 41 9.58 -7.93 4.62
C TYR A 41 9.26 -7.95 3.12
N LYS A 42 8.13 -8.53 2.70
CA LYS A 42 7.61 -8.46 1.32
C LYS A 42 6.60 -7.33 1.17
N VAL A 43 5.67 -7.21 2.13
CA VAL A 43 4.56 -6.25 2.05
C VAL A 43 5.05 -4.81 2.16
N ARG A 44 5.95 -4.49 3.09
CA ARG A 44 6.42 -3.11 3.29
C ARG A 44 7.13 -2.55 2.06
N PRO A 45 8.07 -3.26 1.41
CA PRO A 45 8.68 -2.76 0.17
C PRO A 45 7.67 -2.55 -0.97
N LEU A 46 6.65 -3.41 -1.06
CA LEU A 46 5.59 -3.27 -2.05
C LEU A 46 4.77 -2.01 -1.81
N LEU A 47 4.23 -1.84 -0.60
CA LEU A 47 3.48 -0.63 -0.24
C LEU A 47 4.31 0.64 -0.44
N ALA A 48 5.60 0.60 -0.09
CA ALA A 48 6.51 1.73 -0.22
C ALA A 48 6.64 2.25 -1.66
N ARG A 49 6.51 1.38 -2.68
CA ARG A 49 6.57 1.78 -4.11
C ARG A 49 5.44 2.72 -4.53
N PHE A 50 4.32 2.68 -3.81
CA PHE A 50 3.11 3.43 -4.17
C PHE A 50 2.85 4.62 -3.24
N MET A 51 3.70 4.83 -2.23
CA MET A 51 3.48 5.90 -1.25
C MET A 51 3.81 7.27 -1.85
N VAL A 52 2.95 8.24 -1.56
CA VAL A 52 3.14 9.67 -1.88
C VAL A 52 3.04 10.53 -0.63
N ASP A 53 3.56 11.74 -0.72
CA ASP A 53 3.36 12.77 0.30
C ASP A 53 1.99 13.48 0.15
N ASP A 54 1.72 14.46 1.02
CA ASP A 54 0.48 15.24 1.02
C ASP A 54 0.25 16.04 -0.28
N SER A 55 1.30 16.30 -1.05
CA SER A 55 1.23 16.98 -2.35
C SER A 55 0.96 16.02 -3.51
N GLY A 56 0.97 14.71 -3.25
CA GLY A 56 0.86 13.66 -4.27
C GLY A 56 2.20 13.32 -4.93
N THR A 57 3.33 13.80 -4.39
CA THR A 57 4.66 13.49 -4.92
C THR A 57 5.12 12.13 -4.39
N PRO A 58 5.69 11.24 -5.23
CA PRO A 58 6.25 9.97 -4.78
C PRO A 58 7.27 10.14 -3.65
N LEU A 59 7.06 9.40 -2.57
CA LEU A 59 8.03 9.34 -1.49
C LEU A 59 9.23 8.49 -1.92
N ASP A 60 10.43 8.87 -1.45
CA ASP A 60 11.56 7.99 -1.63
C ASP A 60 11.37 6.68 -0.84
N HIS A 61 11.93 5.61 -1.39
CA HIS A 61 11.73 4.28 -0.84
C HIS A 61 12.19 4.18 0.63
N GLN A 62 13.27 4.88 1.02
CA GLN A 62 13.79 4.82 2.38
C GLN A 62 12.87 5.55 3.37
N GLN A 63 12.30 6.70 2.98
CA GLN A 63 11.30 7.43 3.75
C GLN A 63 10.02 6.62 3.89
N ALA A 64 9.51 6.06 2.80
CA ALA A 64 8.33 5.20 2.81
C ALA A 64 8.53 3.99 3.73
N MET A 65 9.68 3.31 3.65
CA MET A 65 10.01 2.20 4.55
C MET A 65 10.13 2.62 6.02
N LYS A 66 10.67 3.81 6.31
CA LYS A 66 10.70 4.37 7.68
C LYS A 66 9.29 4.62 8.22
N LEU A 67 8.38 5.14 7.40
CA LEU A 67 6.99 5.37 7.80
C LEU A 67 6.26 4.05 8.07
N LEU A 68 6.33 3.10 7.13
CA LEU A 68 5.76 1.76 7.29
C LEU A 68 6.38 0.97 8.46
N GLY A 69 7.64 1.26 8.78
CA GLY A 69 8.37 0.68 9.91
C GLY A 69 7.82 1.10 11.27
N LYS A 70 7.20 2.28 11.36
CA LYS A 70 6.60 2.82 12.60
C LYS A 70 5.21 2.27 12.89
N LEU A 71 4.56 1.64 11.91
CA LEU A 71 3.22 1.11 12.06
C LEU A 71 3.22 -0.20 12.84
N ALA A 72 2.26 -0.31 13.76
CA ALA A 72 1.93 -1.58 14.40
C ALA A 72 1.30 -2.55 13.40
N MET A 73 1.30 -3.84 13.74
CA MET A 73 0.83 -4.91 12.84
C MET A 73 -0.62 -4.69 12.38
N ASN A 74 -1.50 -4.29 13.29
CA ASN A 74 -2.90 -3.97 12.99
C ASN A 74 -3.02 -2.78 12.03
N GLN A 75 -2.21 -1.74 12.22
CA GLN A 75 -2.22 -0.57 11.33
C GLN A 75 -1.71 -0.92 9.92
N ILE A 76 -0.70 -1.80 9.82
CA ILE A 76 -0.23 -2.30 8.51
C ILE A 76 -1.34 -3.10 7.82
N LYS A 77 -2.10 -3.88 8.59
CA LYS A 77 -3.24 -4.63 8.04
C LYS A 77 -4.29 -3.68 7.45
N ASP A 78 -4.69 -2.65 8.20
CA ASP A 78 -5.67 -1.65 7.73
C ASP A 78 -5.16 -0.94 6.45
N VAL A 79 -3.87 -0.60 6.42
CA VAL A 79 -3.22 0.02 5.27
C VAL A 79 -3.19 -0.92 4.06
N LEU A 80 -2.88 -2.20 4.27
CA LEU A 80 -2.87 -3.21 3.22
C LEU A 80 -4.28 -3.43 2.65
N GLU A 81 -5.31 -3.48 3.50
CA GLU A 81 -6.70 -3.61 3.08
C GLU A 81 -7.12 -2.40 2.21
N GLY A 82 -6.80 -1.18 2.65
CA GLY A 82 -7.04 0.04 1.87
C GLY A 82 -6.30 0.04 0.53
N PHE A 83 -5.02 -0.37 0.54
CA PHE A 83 -4.21 -0.49 -0.67
C PHE A 83 -4.81 -1.50 -1.66
N MET A 84 -5.18 -2.69 -1.20
CA MET A 84 -5.74 -3.74 -2.06
C MET A 84 -7.10 -3.37 -2.63
N ASN A 85 -7.94 -2.66 -1.88
CA ASN A 85 -9.21 -2.15 -2.38
C ASN A 85 -8.98 -1.13 -3.51
N ALA A 86 -8.10 -0.16 -3.30
CA ALA A 86 -7.74 0.81 -4.33
C ALA A 86 -7.08 0.15 -5.56
N LEU A 87 -6.28 -0.91 -5.34
CA LEU A 87 -5.66 -1.69 -6.42
C LEU A 87 -6.73 -2.38 -7.26
N LYS A 88 -7.71 -3.05 -6.64
CA LYS A 88 -8.82 -3.73 -7.33
C LYS A 88 -9.69 -2.73 -8.09
N GLU A 89 -10.01 -1.58 -7.52
CA GLU A 89 -10.80 -0.53 -8.20
C GLU A 89 -10.12 0.02 -9.46
N LYS A 90 -8.78 0.04 -9.50
CA LYS A 90 -7.99 0.51 -10.64
C LYS A 90 -7.61 -0.60 -11.62
N ALA A 91 -7.44 -1.82 -11.13
CA ALA A 91 -7.05 -2.98 -11.93
C ALA A 91 -8.22 -3.63 -12.68
N VAL A 92 -9.47 -3.40 -12.25
CA VAL A 92 -10.65 -3.78 -13.05
C VAL A 92 -10.71 -2.88 -14.27
N PRO A 93 -10.50 -3.40 -15.51
CA PRO A 93 -10.76 -2.62 -16.70
C PRO A 93 -12.25 -2.24 -16.68
N LYS A 94 -12.58 -1.00 -17.05
CA LYS A 94 -13.97 -0.61 -17.32
C LYS A 94 -14.46 -1.31 -18.61
N GLU A 95 -14.64 -2.62 -18.58
CA GLU A 95 -15.32 -3.35 -19.65
C GLU A 95 -16.64 -3.91 -19.11
N ASN A 96 -17.68 -3.07 -19.22
CA ASN A 96 -18.93 -3.36 -19.92
C ASN A 96 -20.06 -2.48 -19.39
N GLY A 97 -20.46 -1.50 -20.21
CA GLY A 97 -21.63 -0.66 -19.97
C GLY A 97 -21.81 0.41 -21.06
N GLY A 98 -22.12 -0.03 -22.28
CA GLY A 98 -22.48 0.84 -23.41
C GLY A 98 -22.17 0.24 -24.77
#